data_AF-A0A2S6UA11-F1
#
_entry.id   AF-A0A2S6UA11-F1
#
_cell.length_a   1.000
_cell.length_b   1.000
_cell.length_c   1.000
_cell.angle_alpha   90.00
_cell.angle_beta   90.00
_cell.angle_gamma   90.00
#
_symmetry.space_group_name_H-M   'P 1'
#
loop_
_entity.id
_entity.type
_entity.pdbx_description
1 polymer ?
#
loop_
_entity_poly.entity_id
_entity_poly.type
_entity_poly.pdbx_seq_one_letter_code
_entity_poly.pdbx_strand_id
1 'polypeptide(L)'
;MTESLKDRAEAATKEVQGILGGSGESNQEEIADAIERAITNALVEERKRCADVATECLSDDRETGERVAEEINRINTALIANLSAMR
;
A
#
# COMPACT_ATOMS: atom_id res chain seq x y z
N MET A 1 -18.29 0.19 -5.47
CA MET A 1 -18.16 1.34 -4.55
C MET A 1 -16.77 1.26 -3.97
N THR A 2 -15.97 2.31 -4.13
CA THR A 2 -14.60 2.32 -3.61
C THR A 2 -14.65 2.59 -2.13
N GLU A 3 -14.14 1.66 -1.32
CA GLU A 3 -14.12 1.78 0.14
C GLU A 3 -13.36 3.06 0.54
N SER A 4 -13.92 3.79 1.50
CA SER A 4 -13.31 5.02 1.98
C SER A 4 -12.06 4.70 2.82
N LEU A 5 -11.16 5.68 2.97
CA LEU A 5 -10.01 5.54 3.88
C LEU A 5 -10.43 5.18 5.30
N LYS A 6 -11.63 5.62 5.72
CA LYS A 6 -12.23 5.27 7.00
C LYS A 6 -12.58 3.78 7.08
N ASP A 7 -13.22 3.23 6.05
CA ASP A 7 -13.58 1.80 6.00
C ASP A 7 -12.32 0.92 6.03
N ARG A 8 -11.25 1.34 5.34
CA ARG A 8 -9.94 0.67 5.39
C ARG A 8 -9.27 0.76 6.75
N ALA A 9 -9.34 1.92 7.41
CA ALA A 9 -8.82 2.08 8.76
C ALA A 9 -9.57 1.20 9.78
N GLU A 10 -10.89 1.07 9.62
CA GLU A 10 -11.71 0.18 10.45
C GLU A 10 -11.41 -1.30 10.18
N ALA A 11 -11.19 -1.69 8.92
CA ALA A 11 -10.77 -3.05 8.56
C ALA A 11 -9.40 -3.39 9.14
N ALA A 12 -8.41 -2.51 8.99
CA ALA A 12 -7.07 -2.67 9.56
C ALA A 12 -7.11 -2.78 11.10
N THR A 13 -7.95 -1.98 11.75
CA THR A 13 -8.14 -2.04 13.22
C THR A 13 -8.68 -3.40 13.67
N LYS A 14 -9.63 -3.97 12.92
CA LYS A 14 -10.17 -5.31 13.20
C LYS A 14 -9.15 -6.41 12.95
N GLU A 15 -8.33 -6.27 11.91
CA GLU A 15 -7.26 -7.22 11.58
C GLU A 15 -6.21 -7.24 12.69
N VAL A 16 -5.77 -6.05 13.15
CA VAL A 16 -4.88 -5.89 14.29
C VAL A 16 -5.49 -6.45 15.58
N GLN A 17 -6.77 -6.19 15.87
CA GLN A 17 -7.47 -6.77 17.02
C GLN A 17 -7.59 -8.29 16.97
N GLY A 18 -7.78 -8.86 15.78
CA GLY A 18 -7.85 -10.31 15.56
C GLY A 18 -6.51 -11.00 15.80
N ILE A 19 -5.41 -10.37 15.41
CA ILE A 19 -4.03 -10.84 15.68
C ILE A 19 -3.71 -10.73 17.18
N LEU A 20 -4.19 -9.66 17.82
CA LEU A 20 -3.85 -9.33 19.21
C LEU A 20 -4.43 -10.26 20.28
N GLY A 21 -5.42 -11.10 19.96
CA GLY A 21 -5.86 -12.22 20.80
C GLY A 21 -5.88 -11.96 22.32
N GLY A 22 -6.26 -10.77 22.77
CA GLY A 22 -6.18 -10.36 24.18
C GLY A 22 -4.76 -10.30 24.79
N SER A 23 -4.12 -9.13 24.66
CA SER A 23 -3.11 -8.54 25.57
C SER A 23 -1.85 -9.37 25.95
N GLY A 24 -0.70 -9.00 25.38
CA GLY A 24 0.63 -9.33 25.90
C GLY A 24 1.76 -8.60 25.16
N GLU A 25 2.76 -8.11 25.88
CA GLU A 25 3.96 -7.43 25.34
C GLU A 25 4.81 -8.31 24.38
N SER A 26 4.49 -9.60 24.24
CA SER A 26 5.23 -10.56 23.39
C SER A 26 4.98 -10.42 21.89
N ASN A 27 3.99 -9.63 21.46
CA ASN A 27 3.56 -9.60 20.06
C ASN A 27 3.87 -8.26 19.36
N GLN A 28 4.79 -7.44 19.89
CA GLN A 28 5.11 -6.12 19.30
C GLN A 28 5.56 -6.20 17.84
N GLU A 29 6.33 -7.22 17.47
CA GLU A 29 6.79 -7.44 16.09
C GLU A 29 5.62 -7.84 15.18
N GLU A 30 4.74 -8.76 15.62
CA GLU A 30 3.53 -9.14 14.88
C GLU A 30 2.55 -7.97 14.70
N ILE A 31 2.46 -7.08 15.70
CA ILE A 31 1.65 -5.86 15.63
C ILE A 31 2.26 -4.88 14.62
N ALA A 32 3.57 -4.68 14.66
CA ALA A 32 4.27 -3.81 13.71
C ALA A 32 4.09 -4.34 12.28
N ASP A 33 4.25 -5.64 12.07
CA ASP A 33 4.05 -6.32 10.79
C ASP A 33 2.61 -6.17 10.28
N ALA A 34 1.61 -6.32 11.16
CA ALA A 34 0.20 -6.17 10.79
C ALA A 34 -0.12 -4.73 10.38
N ILE A 35 0.38 -3.74 11.13
CA ILE A 35 0.21 -2.32 10.81
C ILE A 35 0.92 -1.98 9.50
N GLU A 36 2.16 -2.43 9.31
CA GLU A 36 2.92 -2.21 8.09
C GLU A 36 2.19 -2.79 6.86
N ARG A 37 1.68 -4.01 6.99
CA ARG A 37 0.94 -4.69 5.92
C ARG A 37 -0.36 -3.95 5.57
N ALA A 38 -1.11 -3.50 6.58
CA ALA A 38 -2.32 -2.72 6.38
C ALA A 38 -2.06 -1.35 5.71
N ILE A 39 -1.03 -0.63 6.15
CA ILE A 39 -0.62 0.65 5.53
C ILE A 39 -0.16 0.42 4.09
N THR A 40 0.64 -0.62 3.85
CA THR A 40 1.13 -0.97 2.51
C THR A 40 -0.02 -1.26 1.55
N ASN A 41 -0.98 -2.07 1.96
CA ASN A 41 -2.16 -2.39 1.16
C ASN A 41 -2.98 -1.13 0.84
N ALA A 42 -3.23 -0.28 1.85
CA ALA A 42 -3.96 0.97 1.64
C ALA A 42 -3.25 1.90 0.65
N LEU A 43 -1.93 2.04 0.74
CA LEU A 43 -1.14 2.87 -0.19
C LEU A 43 -1.12 2.28 -1.61
N VAL A 44 -1.00 0.96 -1.75
CA VAL A 44 -1.03 0.29 -3.06
C VAL A 44 -2.40 0.49 -3.72
N GLU A 45 -3.49 0.31 -2.98
CA GLU A 45 -4.83 0.49 -3.53
C GLU A 45 -5.15 1.95 -3.88
N GLU A 46 -4.73 2.92 -3.06
CA GLU A 46 -4.86 4.34 -3.41
C GLU A 46 -4.03 4.69 -4.66
N ARG A 47 -2.80 4.17 -4.78
CA ARG A 47 -1.99 4.38 -5.99
C ARG A 47 -2.62 3.76 -7.23
N LYS A 48 -3.22 2.57 -7.13
CA LYS A 48 -3.99 1.96 -8.22
C LYS A 48 -5.17 2.83 -8.63
N ARG A 49 -5.97 3.32 -7.66
CA ARG A 49 -7.08 4.24 -7.95
C ARG A 49 -6.61 5.52 -8.62
N CYS A 50 -5.51 6.11 -8.18
CA CYS A 50 -4.93 7.29 -8.83
C CYS A 50 -4.50 6.98 -10.28
N ALA A 51 -3.92 5.80 -10.52
CA ALA A 51 -3.54 5.36 -11.87
C ALA A 51 -4.78 5.11 -12.75
N ASP A 52 -5.83 4.50 -12.20
CA ASP A 52 -7.09 4.25 -12.91
C ASP A 52 -7.77 5.57 -13.29
N VAL A 53 -7.85 6.54 -12.36
CA VAL A 53 -8.41 7.87 -12.62
C VAL A 53 -7.57 8.65 -13.63
N ALA A 54 -6.23 8.58 -13.53
CA ALA A 54 -5.35 9.19 -14.52
C ALA A 54 -5.55 8.56 -15.92
N THR A 55 -5.78 7.25 -15.98
CA THR A 55 -6.06 6.52 -17.23
C THR A 55 -7.42 6.92 -17.81
N GLU A 56 -8.45 7.11 -16.99
CA GLU A 56 -9.78 7.52 -17.42
C GLU A 56 -9.88 8.99 -17.86
N CYS A 57 -9.08 9.90 -17.27
CA CYS A 57 -9.05 11.31 -17.66
C CYS A 57 -8.23 11.61 -18.93
N LEU A 58 -7.45 10.66 -19.44
CA LEU A 58 -6.42 10.90 -20.46
C LEU A 58 -6.55 9.93 -21.64
N SER A 59 -7.59 10.09 -22.47
CA SER A 59 -7.56 9.49 -23.81
C SER A 59 -6.43 10.08 -24.69
N ASP A 60 -5.96 11.29 -24.35
CA ASP A 60 -4.93 12.02 -25.10
C ASP A 60 -3.52 11.98 -24.47
N ASP A 61 -3.35 11.54 -23.21
CA ASP A 61 -2.05 11.51 -22.49
C ASP A 61 -1.63 10.10 -22.02
N ARG A 62 -2.15 9.05 -22.67
CA ARG A 62 -1.81 7.65 -22.33
C ARG A 62 -0.29 7.39 -22.29
N GLU A 63 0.45 7.99 -23.21
CA GLU A 63 1.91 7.91 -23.29
C GLU A 63 2.60 8.55 -22.07
N THR A 64 2.08 9.69 -21.60
CA THR A 64 2.56 10.37 -20.39
C THR A 64 2.29 9.49 -19.15
N GLY A 65 1.11 8.86 -19.08
CA GLY A 65 0.77 7.91 -18.01
C GLY A 65 1.68 6.68 -17.98
N GLU A 66 1.94 6.07 -19.14
CA GLU A 66 2.86 4.92 -19.28
C GLU A 66 4.28 5.28 -18.81
N ARG A 67 4.81 6.44 -19.21
CA ARG A 67 6.13 6.93 -18.77
C ARG A 67 6.22 7.11 -17.26
N VAL A 68 5.21 7.72 -16.64
CA VAL A 68 5.19 7.92 -15.19
C VAL A 68 5.15 6.58 -14.45
N ALA A 69 4.38 5.61 -14.95
CA ALA A 69 4.31 4.27 -14.37
C ALA A 69 5.65 3.52 -14.44
N GLU A 70 6.38 3.64 -15.56
CA GLU A 70 7.73 3.05 -15.70
C GLU A 70 8.75 3.66 -14.73
N GLU A 71 8.74 4.98 -14.56
CA GLU A 71 9.64 5.68 -13.65
C GLU A 71 9.42 5.24 -12.19
N ILE A 72 8.15 5.13 -11.79
CA ILE A 72 7.75 4.64 -10.45
C ILE A 72 8.24 3.20 -10.24
N ASN A 73 8.07 2.31 -11.23
CA ASN A 73 8.51 0.93 -11.13
C ASN A 73 10.04 0.79 -11.04
N ARG A 74 10.79 1.62 -11.78
CA ARG A 74 12.26 1.67 -11.65
C ARG A 74 12.70 2.05 -10.24
N ILE A 75 12.13 3.12 -9.70
CA ILE A 75 12.48 3.60 -8.35
C ILE A 75 12.13 2.53 -7.32
N ASN A 76 10.94 1.93 -7.38
CA ASN A 76 10.54 0.86 -6.47
C ASN A 76 11.48 -0.35 -6.56
N THR A 77 11.91 -0.74 -7.76
CA THR A 77 12.87 -1.84 -7.95
C THR A 77 14.21 -1.54 -7.28
N ALA A 78 14.73 -0.33 -7.48
CA ALA A 78 15.97 0.11 -6.84
C ALA A 78 15.84 0.20 -5.31
N LEU A 79 14.68 0.64 -4.82
CA LEU A 79 14.39 0.71 -3.38
C LEU A 79 14.35 -0.70 -2.76
N ILE A 80 13.64 -1.64 -3.40
CA ILE A 80 13.54 -3.04 -2.97
C ILE A 80 14.93 -3.71 -2.98
N ALA A 81 15.72 -3.47 -4.03
CA ALA A 81 17.08 -4.01 -4.12
C ALA A 81 17.98 -3.49 -2.99
N ASN A 82 17.93 -2.18 -2.69
CA ASN A 82 18.69 -1.59 -1.60
C ASN A 82 18.25 -2.11 -0.22
N LEU A 83 16.93 -2.19 0.02
CA LEU A 83 16.40 -2.74 1.27
C LEU A 83 16.76 -4.21 1.44
N SER A 84 16.79 -4.99 0.36
CA SER A 84 17.21 -6.40 0.37
C SER A 84 18.70 -6.57 0.63
N ALA A 85 19.54 -5.63 0.19
CA ALA A 85 20.99 -5.64 0.44
C ALA A 85 21.40 -5.15 1.84
N MET A 86 20.47 -4.54 2.58
CA MET A 86 20.65 -4.11 3.97
C MET A 86 20.24 -5.19 5.00
N ARG A 87 19.68 -6.32 4.54
CA ARG A 87 19.47 -7.55 5.33
C ARG A 87 20.70 -8.44 5.26
#